data_AF-A0A961PRV0-F1
#
_entry.id   AF-A0A961PRV0-F1
#
_cell.length_a   1.000
_cell.length_b   1.000
_cell.length_c   1.000
_cell.angle_alpha   90.00
_cell.angle_beta   90.00
_cell.angle_gamma   90.00
#
_symmetry.space_group_name_H-M   'P 1'
#
loop_
_entity.id
_entity.type
_entity.pdbx_description
1 polymer ?
#
loop_
_entity_poly.entity_id
_entity_poly.type
_entity_poly.pdbx_seq_one_letter_code
_entity_poly.pdbx_strand_id
1 'polypeptide(L)' 'MEFLMWVVFVVATVIPMVKLLPHFGIHQYWAAACVIPLGVLVLLWIMAMKLQEMEKR' A
#
# COMPACT_ATOMS: atom_id res chain seq x y z
N MET A 1 18.94 16.21 -5.65
CA MET A 1 18.82 14.78 -6.06
C MET A 1 18.00 13.98 -5.07
N GLU A 2 18.22 14.11 -3.76
CA GLU A 2 17.53 13.33 -2.72
C GLU A 2 16.01 13.51 -2.70
N PHE A 3 15.51 14.74 -2.82
CA PHE A 3 14.07 15.01 -2.86
C PHE A 3 13.37 14.39 -4.09
N LEU A 4 13.99 14.49 -5.27
CA LEU A 4 13.47 13.87 -6.49
C LEU A 4 13.42 12.33 -6.37
N MET A 5 14.48 11.72 -5.81
CA MET A 5 14.48 10.28 -5.55
C MET A 5 13.39 9.87 -4.56
N TRP A 6 13.21 10.62 -3.47
CA TRP A 6 12.14 10.36 -2.50
C TRP A 6 10.75 10.42 -3.15
N VAL A 7 10.46 11.44 -3.97
CA VAL A 7 9.19 11.55 -4.70
C VAL A 7 8.99 10.35 -5.64
N VAL A 8 10.03 9.94 -6.37
CA VAL A 8 9.95 8.76 -7.26
C VAL A 8 9.60 7.51 -6.46
N PHE A 9 10.22 7.29 -5.30
CA PHE A 9 9.89 6.15 -4.44
C PHE A 9 8.46 6.18 -3.92
N VAL A 10 8.00 7.34 -3.44
CA VAL A 10 6.62 7.50 -2.97
C VAL A 10 5.61 7.24 -4.09
N VAL A 11 5.85 7.78 -5.29
CA VAL A 11 4.97 7.56 -6.44
C VAL A 11 4.97 6.08 -6.85
N ALA A 12 6.16 5.46 -6.88
CA ALA A 12 6.30 4.04 -7.21
C ALA A 12 5.60 3.10 -6.22
N THR A 13 5.41 3.51 -4.95
CA THR A 13 4.68 2.71 -3.94
C THR A 13 3.19 3.04 -3.86
N VAL A 14 2.82 4.32 -3.97
CA VAL A 14 1.42 4.78 -3.84
C VAL A 14 0.58 4.31 -5.03
N ILE A 15 1.07 4.47 -6.27
CA ILE A 15 0.32 4.12 -7.49
C ILE A 15 -0.17 2.67 -7.49
N PRO A 16 0.68 1.65 -7.23
CA PRO A 16 0.19 0.28 -7.19
C PRO A 16 -0.81 0.07 -6.04
N MET A 17 -0.61 0.69 -4.87
CA MET A 17 -1.55 0.52 -3.74
C MET A 17 -2.94 1.07 -4.01
N VAL A 18 -3.09 2.14 -4.78
CA VAL A 18 -4.42 2.65 -5.17
C VAL A 18 -5.24 1.58 -5.88
N LYS A 19 -4.60 0.70 -6.66
CA LYS A 19 -5.26 -0.43 -7.34
C LYS A 19 -5.37 -1.68 -6.47
N LEU A 20 -4.37 -1.91 -5.61
CA LEU A 20 -4.25 -3.15 -4.84
C LEU A 20 -5.18 -3.15 -3.62
N LEU A 21 -5.30 -2.03 -2.91
CA LEU A 21 -6.12 -1.92 -1.71
C LEU A 21 -7.61 -2.25 -1.95
N PRO A 22 -8.27 -1.76 -3.03
CA PRO A 22 -9.66 -2.13 -3.34
C PRO A 22 -9.86 -3.63 -3.56
N HIS A 23 -8.85 -4.36 -4.06
CA HIS A 23 -8.93 -5.81 -4.23
C HIS A 23 -9.14 -6.54 -2.89
N PHE A 24 -8.56 -6.00 -1.82
CA PHE A 24 -8.73 -6.51 -0.45
C PHE A 24 -9.92 -5.88 0.31
N GLY A 25 -10.75 -5.08 -0.36
CA GLY A 25 -11.86 -4.35 0.26
C GLY A 25 -11.43 -3.14 1.10
N ILE A 26 -10.20 -2.66 0.92
CA ILE A 26 -9.65 -1.49 1.62
C ILE A 26 -9.84 -0.24 0.76
N HIS A 27 -10.22 0.89 1.38
CA HIS A 27 -10.47 2.14 0.65
C HIS A 27 -9.19 2.67 -0.03
N GLN A 28 -9.26 3.02 -1.33
CA GLN A 28 -8.10 3.42 -2.15
C GLN A 28 -7.27 4.59 -1.58
N TYR A 29 -7.91 5.54 -0.90
CA TYR A 29 -7.23 6.69 -0.26
C TYR A 29 -6.27 6.31 0.87
N TRP A 30 -6.36 5.09 1.41
CA TRP A 30 -5.35 4.59 2.35
C TRP A 30 -3.96 4.47 1.72
N ALA A 31 -3.86 4.43 0.39
CA ALA A 31 -2.56 4.48 -0.30
C ALA A 31 -1.74 5.73 0.06
N ALA A 32 -2.36 6.82 0.53
CA ALA A 32 -1.64 7.99 1.04
C ALA A 32 -0.72 7.67 2.24
N ALA A 33 -1.00 6.61 2.99
CA ALA A 33 -0.13 6.16 4.08
C ALA A 33 1.25 5.70 3.57
N CYS A 34 1.38 5.32 2.29
CA CYS A 34 2.64 4.90 1.68
C CYS A 34 3.67 6.04 1.50
N VAL A 35 3.29 7.29 1.77
CA VAL A 35 4.24 8.42 1.85
C VAL A 35 5.26 8.20 2.99
N ILE A 36 4.87 7.46 4.03
CA ILE A 36 5.71 7.12 5.17
C ILE A 36 6.04 5.62 5.09
N PRO A 37 7.32 5.21 5.27
CA PRO A 37 7.70 3.79 5.19
C PRO A 37 6.89 2.86 6.10
N LEU A 38 6.56 3.32 7.32
CA LEU A 38 5.74 2.56 8.26
C LEU A 38 4.32 2.30 7.73
N GLY A 39 3.73 3.25 7.01
CA GLY A 39 2.40 3.08 6.43
C GLY A 39 2.37 1.98 5.37
N VAL A 40 3.45 1.84 4.58
CA VAL A 40 3.62 0.71 3.66
C VAL A 40 3.61 -0.62 4.42
N LEU A 41 4.40 -0.74 5.49
CA LEU A 41 4.50 -1.97 6.27
C LEU A 41 3.15 -2.36 6.89
N VAL A 42 2.42 -1.39 7.46
CA VAL A 42 1.09 -1.65 8.05
C VAL A 42 0.09 -2.10 6.99
N LEU A 43 0.05 -1.44 5.82
CA LEU A 43 -0.86 -1.83 4.75
C LEU A 43 -0.54 -3.22 4.20
N LEU A 44 0.74 -3.54 4.00
CA LEU A 44 1.16 -4.87 3.58
C LEU A 44 0.76 -5.95 4.61
N TRP A 45 0.90 -5.67 5.90
CA TRP A 45 0.46 -6.58 6.96
C TRP A 45 -1.05 -6.83 6.89
N ILE A 46 -1.85 -5.77 6.78
CA ILE A 46 -3.32 -5.89 6.70
C ILE A 46 -3.71 -6.69 5.46
N MET A 47 -3.09 -6.42 4.31
CA MET A 47 -3.34 -7.17 3.08
C MET A 47 -2.93 -8.64 3.20
N ALA A 48 -1.81 -8.95 3.86
CA ALA A 48 -1.40 -10.34 4.11
C ALA A 48 -2.44 -11.09 4.96
N MET A 49 -2.95 -10.45 6.03
CA MET A 49 -4.03 -11.00 6.83
C MET A 49 -5.30 -11.23 6.01
N LYS A 50 -5.67 -10.26 5.15
CA LYS A 50 -6.82 -10.38 4.25
C LYS A 50 -6.64 -11.48 3.21
N LEU A 51 -5.43 -11.65 2.68
CA LEU A 51 -5.10 -12.72 1.74
C LEU A 51 -5.30 -14.10 2.39
N GLN A 52 -4.82 -14.28 3.63
CA GLN A 52 -5.02 -15.52 4.38
C GLN A 52 -6.51 -15.80 4.67
N GLU A 53 -7.35 -14.77 4.84
CA GLU A 53 -8.80 -14.93 4.98
C GLU A 53 -9.46 -15.37 3.67
N MET A 54 -8.95 -14.92 2.52
CA MET A 54 -9.47 -15.27 1.19
C MET A 54 -9.07 -16.69 0.78
N GLU A 55 -7.84 -17.12 1.04
CA GLU A 55 -7.36 -18.48 0.72
C GLU A 55 -8.00 -19.58 1.56
N LYS A 56 -8.54 -19.23 2.75
CA LYS A 56 -9.26 -20.16 3.62
C LYS A 56 -10.72 -20.39 3.20
N ARG A 57 -11.25 -19.59 2.27
CA ARG A 57 -12.60 -19.72 1.73
C ARG A 57 -12.59 -20.56 0.46
#